data_AF-A0A497KIE0-F1
#
_entry.id   AF-A0A497KIE0-F1
#
_cell.length_a   1.000
_cell.length_b   1.000
_cell.length_c   1.000
_cell.angle_alpha   90.00
_cell.angle_beta   90.00
_cell.angle_gamma   90.00
#
_symmetry.space_group_name_H-M   'P 1'
#
loop_
_entity.id
_entity.type
_entity.pdbx_description
1 polymer ?
#
loop_
_entity_poly.entity_id
_entity_poly.type
_entity_poly.pdbx_seq_one_letter_code
_entity_poly.pdbx_strand_id
1 'polypeptide(L)'
;MFPDLETDLLLPHLNYTFAIEKVSRACSHQLVRHRVASFSQQSQRYITVKRLSEKIVVPPSIGSNEDFDDLIDSASIAYQKLVESGIPKEDARFILPNATETSLLLTMEGKSLVHFLGLRTCNRAQWEVRALADMILEQLRAVEPIIFNRAGPYCYQLGYCPEGRHTCGKMKEVIERYRVE
;
A
#
# COMPACT_ATOMS: atom_id res chain seq x y z
N MET A 1 5.86 6.11 -36.98
CA MET A 1 6.37 5.61 -35.68
C MET A 1 7.13 6.77 -35.08
N PHE A 2 6.67 7.33 -33.97
CA PHE A 2 7.14 8.63 -33.46
C PHE A 2 8.60 8.52 -32.98
N PRO A 3 9.59 9.04 -33.73
CA PRO A 3 10.98 9.07 -33.30
C PRO A 3 11.15 10.19 -32.25
N ASP A 4 12.05 10.02 -31.30
CA ASP A 4 12.52 11.05 -30.36
C ASP A 4 11.51 11.55 -29.30
N LEU A 5 10.47 10.78 -28.96
CA LEU A 5 9.65 11.08 -27.79
C LEU A 5 10.43 10.85 -26.49
N GLU A 6 10.52 11.89 -25.66
CA GLU A 6 11.03 11.78 -24.30
C GLU A 6 10.22 10.76 -23.50
N THR A 7 10.92 9.97 -22.67
CA THR A 7 10.30 8.93 -21.82
C THR A 7 9.15 9.48 -20.97
N ASP A 8 9.28 10.71 -20.47
CA ASP A 8 8.28 11.35 -19.62
C ASP A 8 6.95 11.62 -20.33
N LEU A 9 6.99 11.84 -21.66
CA LEU A 9 5.79 11.99 -22.49
C LEU A 9 5.08 10.65 -22.72
N LEU A 10 5.79 9.53 -22.62
CA LEU A 10 5.24 8.19 -22.78
C LEU A 10 4.65 7.63 -21.47
N LEU A 11 5.10 8.13 -20.30
CA LEU A 11 4.66 7.64 -18.99
C LEU A 11 3.13 7.57 -18.79
N PRO A 12 2.32 8.56 -19.24
CA PRO A 12 0.86 8.49 -19.09
C PRO A 12 0.19 7.40 -19.95
N HIS A 13 0.89 6.89 -20.97
CA HIS A 13 0.38 5.86 -21.88
C HIS A 13 0.67 4.45 -21.40
N LEU A 14 1.60 4.29 -20.45
CA LEU A 14 1.94 2.99 -19.84
C LEU A 14 1.00 2.71 -18.67
N ASN A 15 0.42 1.52 -18.61
CA ASN A 15 -0.47 1.09 -17.54
C ASN A 15 0.05 -0.19 -16.89
N TYR A 16 0.08 -0.20 -15.56
CA TYR A 16 0.54 -1.33 -14.77
C TYR A 16 -0.57 -1.78 -13.84
N THR A 17 -0.84 -3.09 -13.83
CA THR A 17 -1.85 -3.71 -12.98
C THR A 17 -1.18 -4.66 -11.99
N PHE A 18 -1.49 -4.49 -10.71
CA PHE A 18 -0.97 -5.30 -9.61
C PHE A 18 -2.13 -5.99 -8.90
N ALA A 19 -1.95 -7.29 -8.61
CA ALA A 19 -2.75 -7.99 -7.63
C ALA A 19 -2.06 -7.86 -6.27
N ILE A 20 -2.69 -7.13 -5.35
CA ILE A 20 -2.18 -6.86 -4.01
C ILE A 20 -3.00 -7.68 -3.03
N GLU A 21 -2.32 -8.52 -2.27
CA GLU A 21 -2.93 -9.39 -1.26
C GLU A 21 -2.26 -9.15 0.09
N LYS A 22 -2.91 -9.62 1.16
CA LYS A 22 -2.34 -9.62 2.51
C LYS A 22 -1.96 -8.23 3.05
N VAL A 23 -2.71 -7.20 2.66
CA VAL A 23 -2.56 -5.84 3.21
C VAL A 23 -3.69 -5.51 4.17
N SER A 24 -3.42 -4.67 5.16
CA SER A 24 -4.40 -4.21 6.13
C SER A 24 -5.41 -3.26 5.50
N ARG A 25 -6.58 -3.13 6.13
CA ARG A 25 -7.55 -2.07 5.78
C ARG A 25 -6.92 -0.68 5.93
N ALA A 26 -6.09 -0.46 6.95
CA ALA A 26 -5.35 0.80 7.14
C ALA A 26 -4.42 1.14 5.95
N CYS A 27 -3.74 0.14 5.39
CA CYS A 27 -2.89 0.31 4.22
C CYS A 27 -3.75 0.61 2.98
N SER A 28 -4.81 -0.17 2.74
CA SER A 28 -5.72 0.06 1.61
C SER A 28 -6.34 1.46 1.63
N HIS A 29 -6.69 1.98 2.81
CA HIS A 29 -7.22 3.35 2.97
C HIS A 29 -6.21 4.44 2.63
N GLN A 30 -4.91 4.17 2.64
CA GLN A 30 -3.88 5.08 2.15
C GLN A 30 -3.65 4.95 0.65
N LEU A 31 -3.82 3.74 0.09
CA LEU A 31 -3.69 3.46 -1.34
C LEU A 31 -4.79 4.16 -2.14
N VAL A 32 -6.05 4.02 -1.73
CA VAL A 32 -7.21 4.58 -2.46
C VAL A 32 -7.27 6.11 -2.48
N ARG A 33 -6.35 6.79 -1.77
CA ARG A 33 -6.19 8.25 -1.85
C ARG A 33 -5.47 8.71 -3.12
N HIS A 34 -4.80 7.80 -3.82
CA HIS A 34 -4.22 8.04 -5.13
C HIS A 34 -5.31 7.93 -6.19
N ARG A 35 -5.89 9.08 -6.55
CA ARG A 35 -7.11 9.17 -7.37
C ARG A 35 -6.90 8.85 -8.85
N VAL A 36 -5.68 9.01 -9.36
CA VAL A 36 -5.34 8.66 -10.74
C VAL A 36 -4.90 7.20 -10.78
N ALA A 37 -5.88 6.33 -10.52
CA ALA A 37 -5.74 4.90 -10.40
C ALA A 37 -7.13 4.24 -10.50
N SER A 38 -7.15 2.97 -10.88
CA SER A 38 -8.35 2.12 -10.83
C SER A 38 -8.17 1.03 -9.78
N PHE A 39 -9.21 0.80 -8.97
CA PHE A 39 -9.18 -0.17 -7.88
C PHE A 39 -10.32 -1.17 -8.00
N SER A 40 -10.05 -2.44 -7.71
CA SER A 40 -11.09 -3.44 -7.41
C SER A 40 -10.74 -4.13 -6.11
N GLN A 41 -11.46 -3.82 -5.04
CA GLN A 41 -11.13 -4.27 -3.68
C GLN A 41 -12.14 -5.28 -3.16
N GLN A 42 -11.63 -6.25 -2.41
CA GLN A 42 -12.44 -7.21 -1.67
C GLN A 42 -13.41 -6.50 -0.71
N SER A 43 -14.71 -6.77 -0.88
CA SER A 43 -15.77 -6.17 -0.06
C SER A 43 -16.06 -6.99 1.19
N GLN A 44 -15.96 -6.35 2.36
CA GLN A 44 -16.41 -6.90 3.64
C GLN A 44 -17.95 -7.05 3.74
N ARG A 45 -18.73 -6.50 2.81
CA ARG A 45 -20.20 -6.65 2.80
C ARG A 45 -20.62 -8.08 2.42
N TYR A 46 -19.83 -8.74 1.58
CA TYR A 46 -20.18 -10.03 1.00
C TYR A 46 -19.42 -11.19 1.64
N ILE A 47 -18.20 -10.95 2.11
CA ILE A 47 -17.31 -11.99 2.62
C ILE A 47 -17.45 -12.13 4.13
N THR A 48 -17.79 -13.35 4.58
CA THR A 48 -17.79 -13.68 6.00
C THR A 48 -16.36 -13.93 6.46
N VAL A 49 -15.89 -13.13 7.41
CA VAL A 49 -14.63 -13.40 8.11
C VAL A 49 -14.92 -14.45 9.20
N LYS A 50 -14.60 -15.73 8.92
CA LYS A 50 -14.86 -16.83 9.86
C LYS A 50 -13.82 -16.91 10.98
N ARG A 51 -12.57 -16.51 10.72
CA ARG A 51 -11.49 -16.43 11.71
C ARG A 51 -10.69 -15.18 11.40
N LEU A 52 -10.87 -14.15 12.20
CA LEU A 52 -10.19 -12.88 11.98
C LEU A 52 -8.69 -12.99 12.31
N SER A 53 -8.31 -13.76 13.33
CA SER A 53 -6.93 -13.99 13.74
C SER A 53 -6.04 -14.58 12.64
N GLU A 54 -6.61 -15.29 11.66
CA GLU A 54 -5.87 -15.80 10.49
C GLU A 54 -5.75 -14.77 9.34
N LYS A 55 -6.45 -13.63 9.44
CA LYS A 55 -6.58 -12.61 8.38
C LYS A 55 -6.36 -11.21 8.94
N ILE A 56 -5.25 -11.03 9.64
CA ILE A 56 -4.79 -9.73 10.14
C ILE A 56 -3.36 -9.46 9.69
N VAL A 57 -3.05 -8.17 9.57
CA VAL A 57 -1.68 -7.67 9.43
C VAL A 57 -1.27 -7.06 10.76
N VAL A 58 -0.21 -7.61 11.37
CA VAL A 58 0.32 -7.17 12.66
C VAL A 58 1.40 -6.11 12.44
N PRO A 59 1.25 -4.90 13.00
CA PRO A 59 2.31 -3.89 12.98
C PRO A 59 3.60 -4.38 13.67
N PRO A 60 4.80 -4.11 13.10
CA PRO A 60 6.08 -4.53 13.69
C PRO A 60 6.31 -4.02 15.11
N SER A 61 5.76 -2.85 15.46
CA SER A 61 5.86 -2.27 16.80
C SER A 61 5.00 -2.98 17.85
N ILE A 62 3.98 -3.72 17.42
CA ILE A 62 3.16 -4.56 18.29
C ILE A 62 3.84 -5.92 18.46
N GLY A 63 4.30 -6.53 17.36
CA GLY A 63 4.98 -7.82 17.39
C GLY A 63 4.08 -8.93 17.96
N SER A 64 4.65 -9.81 18.79
CA SER A 64 3.88 -10.81 19.54
C SER A 64 3.39 -10.19 20.84
N ASN A 65 2.10 -9.89 20.92
CA ASN A 65 1.48 -9.24 22.08
C ASN A 65 0.12 -9.90 22.37
N GLU A 66 0.01 -10.53 23.53
CA GLU A 66 -1.18 -11.29 23.93
C GLU A 66 -2.43 -10.40 24.03
N ASP A 67 -2.31 -9.19 24.57
CA ASP A 67 -3.45 -8.25 24.66
C ASP A 67 -4.00 -7.90 23.27
N PHE A 68 -3.12 -7.73 22.29
CA PHE A 68 -3.54 -7.45 20.91
C PHE A 68 -4.29 -8.65 20.32
N ASP A 69 -3.75 -9.86 20.47
CA ASP A 69 -4.35 -11.09 19.96
C ASP A 69 -5.72 -11.34 20.61
N ASP A 70 -5.84 -11.16 21.93
CA ASP A 70 -7.09 -11.27 22.68
C ASP A 70 -8.16 -10.28 22.22
N LEU A 71 -7.76 -9.04 21.88
CA LEU A 71 -8.66 -8.03 21.33
C LEU A 71 -9.13 -8.37 19.91
N ILE A 72 -8.25 -8.93 19.07
CA ILE A 72 -8.62 -9.41 17.74
C ILE A 72 -9.64 -10.54 17.84
N ASP A 73 -9.40 -11.51 18.71
CA ASP A 73 -10.31 -12.64 18.91
C ASP A 73 -11.65 -12.19 19.50
N SER A 74 -11.62 -11.28 20.47
CA SER A 74 -12.84 -10.67 21.03
C SER A 74 -13.67 -9.95 19.97
N ALA A 75 -13.04 -9.20 19.07
CA ALA A 75 -13.71 -8.55 17.94
C ALA A 75 -14.30 -9.58 16.96
N SER A 76 -13.58 -10.68 16.69
CA SER A 76 -14.06 -11.78 15.84
C SER A 76 -15.32 -12.44 16.43
N ILE A 77 -15.30 -12.75 17.72
CA ILE A 77 -16.43 -13.36 18.44
C ILE A 77 -17.63 -12.41 18.43
N ALA A 78 -17.41 -11.12 18.73
CA ALA A 78 -18.47 -10.12 18.69
C ALA A 78 -19.08 -10.00 17.28
N TYR A 79 -18.25 -10.07 16.23
CA TYR A 79 -18.72 -9.94 14.85
C TYR A 79 -19.64 -11.11 14.47
N GLN A 80 -19.24 -12.33 14.83
CA GLN A 80 -20.04 -13.52 14.61
C GLN A 80 -21.38 -13.45 15.35
N LYS A 81 -21.37 -13.04 16.63
CA LYS A 81 -22.60 -12.85 17.41
C LYS A 81 -23.57 -11.85 16.77
N LEU A 82 -23.08 -10.75 16.22
CA LEU A 82 -23.93 -9.76 15.51
C LEU A 82 -24.51 -10.37 14.23
N VAL A 83 -23.72 -11.10 13.46
CA VAL A 83 -24.22 -11.75 12.23
C VAL A 83 -25.25 -12.84 12.54
N GLU A 84 -25.02 -13.64 13.59
CA GLU A 84 -25.93 -14.70 14.04
C GLU A 84 -27.24 -14.14 14.62
N SER A 85 -27.22 -12.95 15.21
CA SER A 85 -28.43 -12.25 15.66
C SER A 85 -29.24 -11.60 14.53
N GLY A 86 -28.80 -11.76 13.27
CA GLY A 86 -29.49 -11.28 12.09
C GLY A 86 -29.10 -9.87 11.64
N ILE A 87 -28.06 -9.26 12.25
CA ILE A 87 -27.57 -7.95 11.81
C ILE A 87 -26.87 -8.11 10.45
N PRO A 88 -27.17 -7.24 9.46
CA PRO A 88 -26.49 -7.27 8.17
C PRO A 88 -24.97 -7.16 8.31
N LYS A 89 -24.23 -7.94 7.51
CA LYS A 89 -22.75 -7.96 7.55
C LYS A 89 -22.13 -6.58 7.33
N GLU A 90 -22.80 -5.70 6.58
CA GLU A 90 -22.30 -4.36 6.30
C GLU A 90 -22.31 -3.43 7.52
N ASP A 91 -23.15 -3.71 8.51
CA ASP A 91 -23.21 -3.02 9.80
C ASP A 91 -22.35 -3.75 10.83
N ALA A 92 -22.47 -5.07 10.91
CA ALA A 92 -21.68 -5.88 11.84
C ALA A 92 -20.17 -5.66 11.68
N ARG A 93 -19.68 -5.43 10.45
CA ARG A 93 -18.25 -5.20 10.19
C ARG A 93 -17.67 -3.92 10.82
N PHE A 94 -18.48 -3.02 11.35
CA PHE A 94 -17.99 -1.76 11.95
C PHE A 94 -17.09 -2.00 13.16
N ILE A 95 -17.18 -3.17 13.78
CA ILE A 95 -16.30 -3.55 14.88
C ILE A 95 -14.99 -4.19 14.41
N LEU A 96 -14.86 -4.50 13.11
CA LEU A 96 -13.65 -5.13 12.59
C LEU A 96 -12.48 -4.12 12.65
N PRO A 97 -11.31 -4.55 13.15
CA PRO A 97 -10.17 -3.68 13.32
C PRO A 97 -9.55 -3.29 11.98
N ASN A 98 -8.84 -2.17 11.96
CA ASN A 98 -8.07 -1.73 10.79
C ASN A 98 -6.96 -2.71 10.35
N ALA A 99 -6.53 -3.59 11.26
CA ALA A 99 -5.59 -4.66 10.99
C ALA A 99 -6.16 -5.75 10.08
N THR A 100 -7.49 -5.80 9.89
CA THR A 100 -8.14 -6.81 9.03
C THR A 100 -7.53 -6.81 7.63
N GLU A 101 -7.18 -7.98 7.14
CA GLU A 101 -6.63 -8.19 5.81
C GLU A 101 -7.65 -7.85 4.71
N THR A 102 -7.15 -7.37 3.58
CA THR A 102 -7.89 -7.19 2.33
C THR A 102 -6.97 -7.44 1.14
N SER A 103 -7.57 -7.88 0.04
CA SER A 103 -6.93 -7.90 -1.27
C SER A 103 -7.56 -6.86 -2.20
N LEU A 104 -6.78 -6.35 -3.15
CA LEU A 104 -7.26 -5.44 -4.18
C LEU A 104 -6.44 -5.58 -5.47
N LEU A 105 -7.08 -5.32 -6.60
CA LEU A 105 -6.40 -4.98 -7.85
C LEU A 105 -6.16 -3.48 -7.88
N LEU A 106 -4.95 -3.09 -8.26
CA LEU A 106 -4.53 -1.71 -8.49
C LEU A 106 -4.05 -1.57 -9.92
N THR A 107 -4.65 -0.67 -10.70
CA THR A 107 -4.12 -0.25 -12.00
C THR A 107 -3.75 1.23 -11.96
N MET A 108 -2.54 1.58 -12.37
CA MET A 108 -2.06 2.97 -12.43
C MET A 108 -1.30 3.22 -13.72
N GLU A 109 -1.44 4.44 -14.25
CA GLU A 109 -0.55 4.91 -15.32
C GLU A 109 0.85 5.21 -14.78
N GLY A 110 1.86 5.11 -15.65
CA GLY A 110 3.27 5.24 -15.28
C GLY A 110 3.60 6.56 -14.57
N LYS A 111 3.04 7.69 -15.01
CA LYS A 111 3.27 9.00 -14.38
C LYS A 111 2.74 9.04 -12.94
N SER A 112 1.51 8.56 -12.74
CA SER A 112 0.91 8.45 -11.41
C SER A 112 1.63 7.43 -10.53
N LEU A 113 2.20 6.38 -11.12
CA LEU A 113 3.01 5.38 -10.42
C LEU A 113 4.33 5.97 -9.91
N VAL A 114 5.04 6.75 -10.72
CA VAL A 114 6.25 7.48 -10.29
C VAL A 114 5.94 8.45 -9.13
N HIS A 115 4.81 9.15 -9.21
CA HIS A 115 4.31 10.01 -8.13
C HIS A 115 3.99 9.21 -6.86
N PHE A 116 3.27 8.09 -6.99
CA PHE A 116 2.95 7.17 -5.91
C PHE A 116 4.22 6.69 -5.19
N LEU A 117 5.21 6.25 -5.96
CA LEU A 117 6.50 5.80 -5.44
C LEU A 117 7.23 6.93 -4.72
N GLY A 118 7.23 8.15 -5.27
CA GLY A 118 7.80 9.36 -4.66
C GLY A 118 7.30 9.62 -3.24
N LEU A 119 6.00 9.38 -3.01
CA LEU A 119 5.34 9.57 -1.72
C LEU A 119 5.44 8.35 -0.80
N ARG A 120 5.28 7.13 -1.34
CA ARG A 120 5.07 5.92 -0.53
C ARG A 120 6.34 5.16 -0.20
N THR A 121 7.41 5.30 -0.97
CA THR A 121 8.74 4.76 -0.62
C THR A 121 9.51 5.66 0.37
N CYS A 122 8.96 6.84 0.70
CA CYS A 122 9.53 7.79 1.65
C CYS A 122 9.56 7.21 3.07
N ASN A 123 10.62 7.49 3.83
CA ASN A 123 10.79 6.99 5.19
C ASN A 123 9.71 7.43 6.21
N ARG A 124 8.90 8.43 5.84
CA ARG A 124 7.79 8.92 6.65
C ARG A 124 6.46 8.24 6.36
N ALA A 125 6.36 7.53 5.24
CA ALA A 125 5.19 6.73 4.96
C ALA A 125 5.08 5.62 6.02
N GLN A 126 3.84 5.21 6.32
CA GLN A 126 3.62 4.08 7.22
C GLN A 126 4.40 2.86 6.69
N TRP A 127 5.02 2.11 7.60
CA TRP A 127 5.87 0.96 7.29
C TRP A 127 5.26 0.00 6.25
N GLU A 128 3.95 -0.26 6.33
CA GLU A 128 3.26 -1.23 5.48
C GLU A 128 3.10 -0.74 4.03
N VAL A 129 2.58 0.48 3.84
CA VAL A 129 2.45 1.05 2.48
C VAL A 129 3.82 1.32 1.87
N ARG A 130 4.84 1.59 2.69
CA ARG A 130 6.23 1.70 2.24
C ARG A 130 6.77 0.37 1.75
N ALA A 131 6.62 -0.70 2.54
CA ALA A 131 7.03 -2.03 2.13
C ALA A 131 6.33 -2.47 0.82
N LEU A 132 5.03 -2.22 0.71
CA LEU A 132 4.28 -2.48 -0.53
C LEU A 132 4.81 -1.67 -1.71
N ALA A 133 5.08 -0.37 -1.52
CA ALA A 133 5.62 0.47 -2.58
C ALA A 133 7.03 0.04 -3.02
N ASP A 134 7.87 -0.41 -2.07
CA ASP A 134 9.19 -0.96 -2.35
C ASP A 134 9.09 -2.24 -3.18
N MET A 135 8.15 -3.15 -2.84
CA MET A 135 7.89 -4.36 -3.62
C MET A 135 7.38 -4.04 -5.04
N ILE A 136 6.46 -3.07 -5.17
CA ILE A 136 5.98 -2.60 -6.47
C ILE A 136 7.14 -2.06 -7.31
N LEU A 137 8.02 -1.24 -6.72
CA LEU A 137 9.18 -0.69 -7.39
C LEU A 137 10.14 -1.78 -7.88
N GLU A 138 10.38 -2.82 -7.07
CA GLU A 138 11.22 -3.95 -7.46
C GLU A 138 10.67 -4.68 -8.70
N GLN A 139 9.37 -4.98 -8.71
CA GLN A 139 8.72 -5.62 -9.85
C GLN A 139 8.76 -4.73 -11.10
N LEU A 140 8.57 -3.43 -10.93
CA LEU A 140 8.65 -2.46 -12.02
C LEU A 140 10.07 -2.33 -12.60
N ARG A 141 11.10 -2.36 -11.76
CA ARG A 141 12.50 -2.35 -12.21
C ARG A 141 12.86 -3.62 -12.98
N ALA A 142 12.26 -4.76 -12.63
CA ALA A 142 12.45 -6.00 -13.36
C ALA A 142 11.83 -5.97 -14.77
N VAL A 143 10.68 -5.30 -14.93
CA VAL A 143 9.96 -5.24 -16.22
C VAL A 143 10.42 -4.07 -17.09
N GLU A 144 10.62 -2.88 -16.51
CA GLU A 144 10.92 -1.64 -17.25
C GLU A 144 12.01 -0.81 -16.52
N PRO A 145 13.27 -1.30 -16.50
CA PRO A 145 14.36 -0.71 -15.72
C PRO A 145 14.71 0.72 -16.15
N ILE A 146 14.61 1.05 -17.45
CA ILE A 146 14.96 2.37 -18.00
C ILE A 146 14.13 3.48 -17.34
N ILE A 147 12.88 3.16 -17.00
CA ILE A 147 11.94 4.08 -16.36
C ILE A 147 12.05 4.02 -14.84
N PHE A 148 12.10 2.83 -14.25
CA PHE A 148 11.93 2.69 -12.80
C PHE A 148 13.23 2.63 -11.99
N ASN A 149 14.40 2.54 -12.62
CA ASN A 149 15.68 2.70 -11.90
C ASN A 149 15.87 4.11 -11.34
N ARG A 150 15.28 5.12 -11.99
CA ARG A 150 15.22 6.51 -11.49
C ARG A 150 14.03 6.80 -10.56
N ALA A 151 13.10 5.85 -10.42
CA ALA A 151 11.97 5.98 -9.49
C ALA A 151 12.37 5.53 -8.07
N GLY A 152 11.69 6.09 -7.08
CA GLY A 152 11.98 5.92 -5.66
C GLY A 152 11.35 7.05 -4.84
N PRO A 153 11.84 7.40 -3.65
CA PRO A 153 11.30 8.53 -2.88
C PRO A 153 11.72 9.85 -3.51
N TYR A 154 10.98 10.95 -3.28
CA TYR A 154 11.30 12.22 -3.92
C TYR A 154 12.73 12.72 -3.67
N CYS A 155 13.31 12.45 -2.51
CA CYS A 155 14.70 12.84 -2.26
C CYS A 155 15.71 12.13 -3.16
N TYR A 156 15.37 10.93 -3.65
CA TYR A 156 16.12 10.22 -4.68
C TYR A 156 15.80 10.75 -6.08
N GLN A 157 14.51 10.94 -6.41
CA GLN A 157 14.10 11.41 -7.74
C GLN A 157 14.53 12.86 -8.06
N LEU A 158 14.44 13.76 -7.08
CA LEU A 158 14.66 15.21 -7.25
C LEU A 158 16.07 15.67 -6.85
N GLY A 159 16.82 14.82 -6.14
CA GLY A 159 18.11 15.21 -5.55
C GLY A 159 18.01 16.17 -4.34
N TYR A 160 16.81 16.45 -3.83
CA TYR A 160 16.57 17.18 -2.58
C TYR A 160 15.29 16.71 -1.88
N CYS A 161 15.18 16.89 -0.57
CA CYS A 161 13.99 16.50 0.20
C CYS A 161 12.91 17.60 0.14
N PRO A 162 11.73 17.37 -0.48
CA PRO A 162 10.68 18.39 -0.57
C PRO A 162 9.89 18.59 0.73
N GLU A 163 10.10 17.75 1.75
CA GLU A 163 9.32 17.77 3.00
C GLU A 163 9.67 18.92 3.96
N GLY A 164 10.72 19.69 3.66
CA GLY A 164 11.15 20.86 4.44
C GLY A 164 11.36 20.53 5.92
N ARG A 165 10.64 21.22 6.81
CA ARG A 165 10.70 21.02 8.28
C ARG A 165 10.32 19.61 8.73
N HIS A 166 9.65 18.85 7.88
CA HIS A 166 9.22 17.49 8.18
C HIS A 166 10.16 16.44 7.57
N THR A 167 11.39 16.80 7.17
CA THR A 167 12.38 15.83 6.69
C THR A 167 12.67 14.74 7.73
N CYS A 168 12.97 13.51 7.28
CA CYS A 168 13.45 12.44 8.15
C CYS A 168 14.93 12.56 8.52
N GLY A 169 15.66 13.52 7.94
CA GLY A 169 17.10 13.72 8.18
C GLY A 169 18.03 12.69 7.52
N LYS A 170 17.50 11.63 6.94
CA LYS A 170 18.26 10.47 6.42
C LYS A 170 18.42 10.45 4.90
N MET A 171 18.44 11.61 4.25
CA MET A 171 18.42 11.70 2.78
C MET A 171 19.57 10.93 2.12
N LYS A 172 20.79 11.04 2.65
CA LYS A 172 21.97 10.35 2.09
C LYS A 172 21.81 8.82 2.11
N GLU A 173 21.38 8.27 3.25
CA GLU A 173 21.10 6.84 3.41
C GLU A 173 20.00 6.36 2.47
N VAL A 174 18.95 7.17 2.31
CA VAL A 174 17.83 6.86 1.42
C VAL A 174 18.30 6.84 -0.03
N ILE A 175 19.04 7.85 -0.49
CA ILE A 175 19.54 7.90 -1.87
C ILE A 175 20.38 6.67 -2.18
N GLU A 176 21.28 6.29 -1.28
CA GLU A 176 22.13 5.13 -1.47
C GLU A 176 21.32 3.83 -1.54
N ARG A 177 20.30 3.68 -0.69
CA ARG A 177 19.41 2.50 -0.69
C ARG A 177 18.67 2.29 -2.01
N TYR A 178 18.24 3.36 -2.68
CA TYR A 178 17.45 3.25 -3.92
C TYR A 178 18.28 3.30 -5.19
N ARG A 179 19.59 3.56 -5.07
CA ARG A 179 20.53 3.56 -6.18
C ARG A 179 20.57 2.15 -6.80
N VAL A 180 20.59 2.12 -8.12
CA VAL A 180 20.76 0.89 -8.90
C VAL A 180 22.17 0.91 -9.45
N GLU A 181 22.90 -0.20 -9.30
CA GLU A 181 24.23 -0.41 -9.89
C GLU A 181 24.15 -0.63 -11.41
#